data_AF-A0A8B7U5D8-F1
#
_entry.id   AF-A0A8B7U5D8-F1
#
_cell.length_a   1.000
_cell.length_b   1.000
_cell.length_c   1.000
_cell.angle_alpha   90.00
_cell.angle_beta   90.00
_cell.angle_gamma   90.00
#
_symmetry.space_group_name_H-M   'P 1'
#
loop_
_entity.id
_entity.type
_entity.pdbx_description
1 polymer ?
#
loop_
_entity_poly.entity_id
_entity_poly.type
_entity_poly.pdbx_seq_one_letter_code
_entity_poly.pdbx_strand_id
1 'polypeptide(L)'
;MQPRRQPPPAPRPGAPLLALLLLLAVPAARAEGPGRPQDAGLPRGILQQAARAALHFFNFRAGSPSALRVLAAVQEGRAWVDPKKGCKVDLVFSTEHYNPEEGEDRLGKCSAQVFFKNKKPKPAINVTCTRLIEKQKQQQEDYLLYKQMKQLKNPLGIGSIPDSHGHIDPSLRPIWDLAFLGSSYVMWEKTTQLLHYYLAQLSSVKQWSTTKGSKAEV
;
A
#
# COMPACT_ATOMS: atom_id res chain seq x y z
N MET A 1 25.76 67.67 -14.04
CA MET A 1 26.67 68.49 -13.21
C MET A 1 27.93 67.67 -12.93
N GLN A 2 29.11 68.27 -13.12
CA GLN A 2 30.48 67.74 -12.90
C GLN A 2 30.71 67.24 -11.45
N PRO A 3 31.88 66.64 -11.04
CA PRO A 3 33.16 66.41 -11.74
C PRO A 3 33.79 65.00 -11.53
N ARG A 4 34.90 64.78 -12.26
CA ARG A 4 35.92 63.72 -12.05
C ARG A 4 36.94 64.21 -10.99
N ARG A 5 37.30 63.41 -9.98
CA ARG A 5 38.54 63.59 -9.17
C ARG A 5 39.12 62.23 -8.71
N GLN A 6 40.45 62.21 -8.70
CA GLN A 6 41.43 61.12 -8.55
C GLN A 6 41.60 60.59 -7.10
N PRO A 7 42.32 59.46 -6.90
CA PRO A 7 42.38 58.67 -5.66
C PRO A 7 43.55 59.09 -4.73
N PRO A 8 43.50 58.69 -3.44
CA PRO A 8 44.67 58.02 -2.82
C PRO A 8 44.26 57.08 -1.65
N PRO A 9 45.19 56.53 -0.84
CA PRO A 9 46.40 55.75 -1.14
C PRO A 9 46.28 54.31 -0.59
N ALA A 10 47.17 53.41 -0.99
CA ALA A 10 47.30 52.10 -0.35
C ALA A 10 48.08 52.22 0.99
N PRO A 11 47.67 51.50 2.05
CA PRO A 11 48.57 51.12 3.13
C PRO A 11 48.93 49.62 3.08
N ARG A 12 50.16 49.38 3.53
CA ARG A 12 51.01 48.19 3.49
C ARG A 12 50.59 47.08 4.47
N PRO A 13 51.23 45.88 4.42
CA PRO A 13 50.72 44.65 5.00
C PRO A 13 51.05 44.55 6.49
N GLY A 14 50.10 44.02 7.27
CA GLY A 14 50.26 43.76 8.70
C GLY A 14 49.73 42.38 9.08
N ALA A 15 50.67 41.50 9.40
CA ALA A 15 50.66 40.29 10.24
C ALA A 15 49.39 39.40 10.40
N PRO A 16 49.56 38.06 10.46
CA PRO A 16 48.46 37.10 10.54
C PRO A 16 47.87 37.04 11.96
N LEU A 17 46.56 37.22 12.07
CA LEU A 17 45.80 36.84 13.27
C LEU A 17 45.61 35.33 13.27
N LEU A 18 46.44 34.63 14.04
CA LEU A 18 46.23 33.24 14.44
C LEU A 18 44.91 33.13 15.21
N ALA A 19 43.88 32.62 14.56
CA ALA A 19 42.63 32.24 15.20
C ALA A 19 42.85 30.95 16.01
N LEU A 20 42.92 31.07 17.34
CA LEU A 20 42.88 29.92 18.23
C LEU A 20 41.41 29.63 18.59
N LEU A 21 40.73 28.81 17.79
CA LEU A 21 39.45 28.22 18.19
C LEU A 21 39.72 27.09 19.19
N LEU A 22 39.49 27.34 20.47
CA LEU A 22 39.35 26.28 21.48
C LEU A 22 38.01 25.56 21.24
N LEU A 23 38.07 24.38 20.62
CA LEU A 23 36.97 23.42 20.59
C LEU A 23 36.81 22.81 21.99
N LEU A 24 35.92 23.39 22.80
CA LEU A 24 35.37 22.72 23.98
C LEU A 24 34.47 21.57 23.51
N ALA A 25 35.02 20.35 23.50
CA ALA A 25 34.23 19.14 23.36
C ALA A 25 33.40 18.94 24.62
N VAL A 26 32.17 19.46 24.62
CA VAL A 26 31.16 19.09 25.62
C VAL A 26 30.73 17.66 25.27
N PRO A 27 30.88 16.66 26.15
CA PRO A 27 30.30 15.35 25.90
C PRO A 27 28.78 15.55 25.94
N ALA A 28 28.15 15.39 24.77
CA ALA A 28 26.70 15.35 24.70
C ALA A 28 26.23 14.16 25.54
N ALA A 29 25.71 14.45 26.72
CA ALA A 29 24.93 13.50 27.50
C ALA A 29 23.81 13.00 26.60
N ARG A 30 23.88 11.72 26.19
CA ARG A 30 22.80 11.05 25.48
C ARG A 30 21.61 10.98 26.44
N ALA A 31 20.67 11.90 26.26
CA ALA A 31 19.31 11.70 26.73
C ALA A 31 18.75 10.46 26.01
N GLU A 32 18.39 9.43 26.76
CA GLU A 32 17.66 8.28 26.26
C GLU A 32 16.26 8.73 25.82
N GLY A 33 16.13 9.05 24.53
CA GLY A 33 14.85 9.14 23.84
C GLY A 33 14.22 7.76 23.67
N PRO A 34 12.91 7.69 23.33
CA PRO A 34 12.15 6.44 23.34
C PRO A 34 12.71 5.45 22.31
N GLY A 35 13.15 4.29 22.80
CA GLY A 35 13.28 3.02 22.09
C GLY A 35 13.86 3.06 20.67
N ARG A 36 15.17 2.85 20.55
CA ARG A 36 15.85 2.54 19.29
C ARG A 36 15.20 1.30 18.63
N PRO A 37 14.93 1.27 17.32
CA PRO A 37 14.47 0.06 16.63
C PRO A 37 15.51 -1.03 16.81
N GLN A 38 15.11 -2.16 17.39
CA GLN A 38 15.97 -3.35 17.47
C GLN A 38 15.79 -4.10 16.15
N ASP A 39 16.76 -3.98 15.25
CA ASP A 39 16.82 -4.81 14.03
C ASP A 39 17.05 -6.29 14.36
N ALA A 40 17.61 -6.58 15.54
CA ALA A 40 17.80 -7.93 16.07
C ALA A 40 16.46 -8.51 16.55
N GLY A 41 15.65 -9.03 15.62
CA GLY A 41 14.40 -9.75 15.93
C GLY A 41 13.24 -9.51 14.97
N LEU A 42 13.41 -8.64 13.97
CA LEU A 42 12.39 -8.43 12.94
C LEU A 42 12.34 -9.63 11.97
N PRO A 43 11.17 -10.24 11.74
CA PRO A 43 11.01 -11.21 10.66
C PRO A 43 11.41 -10.59 9.32
N ARG A 44 12.18 -11.32 8.51
CA ARG A 44 12.57 -10.87 7.17
C ARG A 44 11.32 -10.60 6.33
N GLY A 45 11.26 -9.42 5.70
CA GLY A 45 10.13 -9.05 4.85
C GLY A 45 8.88 -8.57 5.61
N ILE A 46 8.95 -8.33 6.92
CA ILE A 46 7.79 -7.89 7.72
C ILE A 46 7.13 -6.61 7.20
N LEU A 47 7.90 -5.67 6.65
CA LEU A 47 7.36 -4.44 6.06
C LEU A 47 6.53 -4.75 4.80
N GLN A 48 7.04 -5.61 3.91
CA GLN A 48 6.33 -6.05 2.72
C GLN A 48 5.05 -6.80 3.09
N GLN A 49 5.15 -7.65 4.12
CA GLN A 49 4.04 -8.43 4.62
C GLN A 49 2.94 -7.56 5.24
N ALA A 50 3.32 -6.54 6.01
CA ALA A 50 2.42 -5.53 6.52
C ALA A 50 1.74 -4.74 5.40
N ALA A 51 2.48 -4.36 4.35
CA ALA A 51 1.93 -3.64 3.20
C ALA A 51 0.88 -4.48 2.45
N ARG A 52 1.16 -5.76 2.20
CA ARG A 52 0.19 -6.70 1.62
C ARG A 52 -1.07 -6.81 2.47
N ALA A 53 -0.91 -7.05 3.78
CA ALA A 53 -2.03 -7.15 4.71
C ALA A 53 -2.91 -5.87 4.67
N ALA A 54 -2.25 -4.70 4.72
CA ALA A 54 -2.92 -3.40 4.70
C ALA A 54 -3.68 -3.18 3.39
N LEU A 55 -3.09 -3.55 2.26
CA LEU A 55 -3.71 -3.42 0.95
C LEU A 55 -4.91 -4.37 0.79
N HIS A 56 -4.79 -5.63 1.21
CA HIS A 56 -5.91 -6.57 1.14
C HIS A 56 -7.09 -6.11 2.02
N PHE A 57 -6.81 -5.59 3.21
CA PHE A 57 -7.84 -4.98 4.05
C PHE A 57 -8.47 -3.74 3.39
N PHE A 58 -7.67 -2.89 2.75
CA PHE A 58 -8.18 -1.73 2.01
C PHE A 58 -9.09 -2.15 0.85
N ASN A 59 -8.64 -3.09 0.00
CA ASN A 59 -9.43 -3.62 -1.11
C ASN A 59 -10.74 -4.22 -0.59
N PHE A 60 -10.69 -5.07 0.44
CA PHE A 60 -11.91 -5.65 1.04
C PHE A 60 -12.90 -4.59 1.56
N ARG A 61 -12.42 -3.52 2.20
CA ARG A 61 -13.29 -2.54 2.86
C ARG A 61 -13.79 -1.41 1.96
N ALA A 62 -12.98 -0.99 0.99
CA ALA A 62 -13.19 0.23 0.22
C ALA A 62 -12.91 0.07 -1.28
N GLY A 63 -12.43 -1.11 -1.71
CA GLY A 63 -12.24 -1.42 -3.12
C GLY A 63 -13.55 -1.69 -3.85
N SER A 64 -13.44 -1.71 -5.18
CA SER A 64 -14.49 -2.18 -6.08
C SER A 64 -13.84 -2.89 -7.28
N PRO A 65 -14.57 -3.67 -8.08
CA PRO A 65 -14.00 -4.37 -9.23
C PRO A 65 -13.27 -3.42 -10.20
N SER A 66 -13.78 -2.21 -10.42
CA SER A 66 -13.15 -1.17 -11.24
C SER A 66 -11.96 -0.47 -10.57
N ALA A 67 -11.88 -0.45 -9.24
CA ALA A 67 -10.89 0.32 -8.48
C ALA A 67 -9.91 -0.56 -7.68
N LEU A 68 -9.67 -1.80 -8.13
CA LEU A 68 -8.73 -2.71 -7.50
C LEU A 68 -7.29 -2.21 -7.59
N ARG A 69 -6.54 -2.50 -6.52
CA ARG A 69 -5.15 -2.08 -6.38
C ARG A 69 -4.21 -3.21 -6.02
N VAL A 70 -2.98 -3.09 -6.49
CA VAL A 70 -1.84 -3.94 -6.11
C VAL A 70 -0.73 -3.13 -5.47
N LEU A 71 0.13 -3.81 -4.71
CA LEU A 71 1.24 -3.21 -4.00
C LEU A 71 2.38 -2.98 -5.00
N ALA A 72 2.74 -1.72 -5.21
CA ALA A 72 3.87 -1.36 -6.07
C ALA A 72 5.19 -1.46 -5.29
N ALA A 73 5.34 -0.66 -4.24
CA ALA A 73 6.55 -0.65 -3.41
C ALA A 73 6.30 -0.15 -1.98
N VAL A 74 7.02 -0.72 -1.01
CA VAL A 74 7.16 -0.13 0.33
C VAL A 74 8.16 1.01 0.27
N GLN A 75 7.75 2.19 0.73
CA GLN A 75 8.56 3.40 0.68
C GLN A 75 9.28 3.65 2.01
N GLU A 76 8.55 3.53 3.12
CA GLU A 76 9.08 3.74 4.47
C GLU A 76 8.42 2.75 5.43
N GLY A 77 9.12 2.36 6.49
CA GLY A 77 8.52 1.53 7.52
C GLY A 77 9.36 1.35 8.77
N ARG A 78 8.68 1.11 9.88
CA ARG A 78 9.27 0.74 11.17
C ARG A 78 8.45 -0.37 11.79
N ALA A 79 9.11 -1.32 12.44
CA ALA A 79 8.43 -2.34 13.22
C ALA A 79 8.98 -2.43 14.63
N TRP A 80 8.10 -2.83 15.55
CA TRP A 80 8.39 -3.05 16.96
C TRP A 80 7.84 -4.41 17.36
N VAL A 81 8.68 -5.22 17.99
CA VAL A 81 8.33 -6.57 18.44
C VAL A 81 8.15 -6.56 19.95
N ASP A 82 6.97 -6.98 20.40
CA ASP A 82 6.70 -7.30 21.80
C ASP A 82 6.50 -8.83 21.88
N PRO A 83 7.38 -9.58 22.56
CA PRO A 83 7.28 -11.03 22.66
C PRO A 83 5.95 -11.55 23.22
N LYS A 84 5.26 -10.75 24.05
CA LYS A 84 3.98 -11.10 24.67
C LYS A 84 2.79 -10.69 23.81
N LYS A 85 2.87 -9.55 23.12
CA LYS A 85 1.73 -8.94 22.40
C LYS A 85 1.76 -9.19 20.89
N GLY A 86 2.94 -9.18 20.26
CA GLY A 86 3.14 -9.37 18.83
C GLY A 86 3.95 -8.27 18.16
N CYS A 87 3.85 -8.16 16.83
CA CYS A 87 4.63 -7.22 16.03
C CYS A 87 3.74 -6.08 15.50
N LYS A 88 4.07 -4.84 15.87
CA LYS A 88 3.47 -3.61 15.34
C LYS A 88 4.33 -3.07 14.21
N VAL A 89 3.71 -2.65 13.12
CA VAL A 89 4.38 -2.07 11.95
C VAL A 89 3.66 -0.79 11.55
N ASP A 90 4.40 0.31 11.46
CA ASP A 90 3.94 1.56 10.85
C ASP A 90 4.69 1.71 9.52
N LEU A 91 3.97 1.93 8.41
CA LEU A 91 4.56 1.96 7.08
C LEU A 91 3.85 2.90 6.11
N VAL A 92 4.60 3.33 5.11
CA VAL A 92 4.15 4.07 3.93
C VAL A 92 4.50 3.23 2.70
N PHE A 93 3.54 3.04 1.81
CA PHE A 93 3.72 2.26 0.60
C PHE A 93 2.96 2.89 -0.57
N SER A 94 3.32 2.48 -1.77
CA SER A 94 2.71 2.86 -3.02
C SER A 94 1.88 1.70 -3.58
N THR A 95 0.81 2.05 -4.25
CA THR A 95 -0.16 1.14 -4.88
C THR A 95 -0.38 1.56 -6.30
N GLU A 96 -0.75 0.62 -7.15
CA GLU A 96 -1.14 0.90 -8.53
C GLU A 96 -2.42 0.17 -8.89
N HIS A 97 -3.00 0.55 -10.02
CA HIS A 97 -4.15 -0.16 -10.57
C HIS A 97 -3.80 -1.61 -10.83
N TYR A 98 -4.72 -2.51 -10.49
CA TYR A 98 -4.55 -3.92 -10.83
C TYR A 98 -4.54 -4.14 -12.35
N ASN A 99 -5.39 -3.38 -13.06
CA ASN A 99 -5.56 -3.42 -14.50
C ASN A 99 -5.33 -2.00 -15.05
N PRO A 100 -4.08 -1.53 -15.19
CA PRO A 100 -3.81 -0.17 -15.65
C PRO A 100 -4.19 -0.01 -17.13
N GLU A 101 -4.95 1.04 -17.45
CA GLU A 101 -5.07 1.51 -18.84
C GLU A 101 -3.80 2.27 -19.25
N GLU A 102 -3.49 2.27 -20.54
CA GLU A 102 -2.32 3.01 -21.05
C GLU A 102 -2.48 4.52 -20.81
N GLY A 103 -1.52 5.12 -20.11
CA GLY A 103 -1.44 6.58 -19.94
C GLY A 103 -2.03 7.17 -18.65
N GLU A 104 -2.65 6.38 -17.76
CA GLU A 104 -3.11 6.87 -16.46
C GLU A 104 -2.00 6.93 -15.40
N ASP A 105 -2.09 7.92 -14.49
CA ASP A 105 -1.17 8.11 -13.36
C ASP A 105 -1.18 6.87 -12.45
N ARG A 106 -0.03 6.20 -12.36
CA ARG A 106 0.01 4.80 -11.91
C ARG A 106 0.05 4.61 -10.40
N LEU A 107 0.47 5.61 -9.63
CA LEU A 107 0.88 5.42 -8.24
C LEU A 107 0.03 6.18 -7.24
N GLY A 108 -0.61 5.43 -6.33
CA GLY A 108 -1.34 5.94 -5.18
C GLY A 108 -0.55 5.68 -3.89
N LYS A 109 -0.53 6.64 -2.97
CA LYS A 109 0.19 6.53 -1.71
C LYS A 109 -0.74 6.03 -0.60
N CYS A 110 -0.26 5.11 0.22
CA CYS A 110 -0.95 4.61 1.39
C CYS A 110 -0.06 4.75 2.64
N SER A 111 -0.69 5.08 3.76
CA SER A 111 -0.10 5.05 5.10
C SER A 111 -0.87 4.07 5.95
N ALA A 112 -0.18 3.15 6.62
CA ALA A 112 -0.82 2.10 7.41
C ALA A 112 -0.13 1.85 8.75
N GLN A 113 -0.95 1.37 9.69
CA GLN A 113 -0.52 0.73 10.92
C GLN A 113 -1.10 -0.68 10.94
N VAL A 114 -0.21 -1.67 11.07
CA VAL A 114 -0.54 -3.09 11.07
C VAL A 114 -0.05 -3.71 12.37
N PHE A 115 -0.90 -4.50 13.02
CA PHE A 115 -0.53 -5.21 14.24
C PHE A 115 -0.81 -6.70 14.12
N PHE A 116 0.27 -7.48 14.04
CA PHE A 116 0.28 -8.93 14.04
C PHE A 116 0.30 -9.46 15.47
N LYS A 117 -0.84 -9.93 15.97
CA LYS A 117 -0.97 -10.46 17.34
C LYS A 117 -0.54 -11.92 17.40
N ASN A 118 0.27 -12.32 18.39
CA ASN A 118 0.77 -13.70 18.49
C ASN A 118 -0.33 -14.76 18.62
N LYS A 119 -1.44 -14.43 19.30
CA LYS A 119 -2.54 -15.36 19.60
C LYS A 119 -3.78 -15.15 18.73
N LYS A 120 -3.71 -14.30 17.70
CA LYS A 120 -4.86 -14.07 16.79
C LYS A 120 -4.41 -14.15 15.33
N PRO A 121 -5.13 -14.90 14.48
CA PRO A 121 -4.72 -15.11 13.10
C PRO A 121 -4.81 -13.82 12.27
N LYS A 122 -5.83 -12.99 12.53
CA LYS A 122 -6.12 -11.79 11.73
C LYS A 122 -5.35 -10.54 12.21
N PRO A 123 -4.57 -9.87 11.35
CA PRO A 123 -3.92 -8.60 11.68
C PRO A 123 -4.94 -7.49 11.94
N ALA A 124 -4.67 -6.64 12.93
CA ALA A 124 -5.43 -5.40 13.13
C ALA A 124 -4.82 -4.30 12.26
N ILE A 125 -5.65 -3.58 11.49
CA ILE A 125 -5.17 -2.67 10.44
C ILE A 125 -5.93 -1.35 10.49
N ASN A 126 -5.17 -0.25 10.47
CA ASN A 126 -5.63 1.08 10.09
C ASN A 126 -4.86 1.50 8.85
N VAL A 127 -5.56 1.90 7.80
CA VAL A 127 -4.94 2.28 6.52
C VAL A 127 -5.69 3.44 5.90
N THR A 128 -4.94 4.38 5.34
CA THR A 128 -5.44 5.50 4.56
C THR A 128 -4.69 5.53 3.24
N CYS A 129 -5.40 5.57 2.13
CA CYS A 129 -4.81 5.61 0.78
C CYS A 129 -5.33 6.83 0.02
N THR A 130 -4.50 7.42 -0.82
CA THR A 130 -4.92 8.43 -1.80
C THR A 130 -5.87 7.79 -2.80
N ARG A 131 -6.84 8.57 -3.31
CA ARG A 131 -7.74 8.13 -4.38
C ARG A 131 -6.97 8.01 -5.69
N LEU A 132 -7.32 6.99 -6.48
CA LEU A 132 -6.77 6.75 -7.82
C LEU A 132 -7.83 6.94 -8.90
N ILE A 133 -9.07 6.53 -8.62
CA ILE A 133 -10.22 6.74 -9.53
C ILE A 133 -11.18 7.76 -8.93
N GLU A 134 -11.60 8.69 -9.78
CA GLU A 134 -12.71 9.60 -9.48
C GLU A 134 -13.95 8.83 -9.04
N LYS A 135 -14.61 9.31 -8.00
CA LYS A 135 -15.76 8.61 -7.41
C LYS A 135 -16.87 8.34 -8.44
N GLN A 136 -17.10 9.30 -9.34
CA GLN A 136 -18.15 9.18 -10.35
C GLN A 136 -17.80 8.14 -11.42
N LYS A 137 -16.55 8.12 -11.91
CA LYS A 137 -16.06 7.10 -12.87
C LYS A 137 -16.19 5.69 -12.26
N GLN A 138 -15.70 5.50 -11.04
CA GLN A 138 -15.82 4.25 -10.30
C GLN A 138 -17.28 3.78 -10.17
N GLN A 139 -18.19 4.68 -9.74
CA GLN A 139 -19.61 4.35 -9.60
C GLN A 139 -20.27 3.98 -10.93
N GLN A 140 -19.90 4.65 -12.01
CA GLN A 140 -20.43 4.39 -13.33
C GLN A 140 -20.00 3.01 -13.84
N GLU A 141 -18.72 2.67 -13.73
CA GLU A 141 -18.16 1.39 -14.17
C GLU A 141 -18.74 0.22 -13.37
N ASP A 142 -18.80 0.35 -12.05
CA ASP A 142 -19.39 -0.67 -11.18
C ASP A 142 -20.89 -0.87 -11.47
N TYR A 143 -21.62 0.21 -11.78
CA TYR A 143 -23.03 0.13 -12.15
C TYR A 143 -23.25 -0.57 -13.51
N LEU A 144 -22.35 -0.37 -14.48
CA LEU A 144 -22.40 -1.09 -15.74
C LEU A 144 -22.20 -2.59 -15.53
N LEU A 145 -21.19 -2.98 -14.73
CA LEU A 145 -20.97 -4.37 -14.35
C LEU A 145 -22.22 -4.98 -13.68
N TYR A 146 -22.80 -4.27 -12.72
CA TYR A 146 -24.04 -4.71 -12.06
C TYR A 146 -25.18 -4.96 -13.06
N LYS A 147 -25.41 -4.03 -14.00
CA LYS A 147 -26.44 -4.19 -15.04
C LYS A 147 -26.17 -5.40 -15.93
N GLN A 148 -24.92 -5.61 -16.35
CA GLN A 148 -24.53 -6.77 -17.14
C GLN A 148 -24.84 -8.07 -16.39
N MET A 149 -24.42 -8.18 -15.12
CA MET A 149 -24.65 -9.37 -14.29
C MET A 149 -26.14 -9.65 -14.04
N LYS A 150 -26.96 -8.61 -14.01
CA LYS A 150 -28.43 -8.70 -13.87
C LYS A 150 -29.14 -9.17 -15.14
N GLN A 151 -28.59 -8.88 -16.32
CA GLN A 151 -29.20 -9.18 -17.62
C GLN A 151 -28.86 -10.59 -18.14
N LEU A 152 -27.96 -11.30 -17.47
CA LEU A 152 -27.60 -12.68 -17.83
C LEU A 152 -28.83 -13.58 -17.72
N LYS A 153 -29.22 -14.20 -18.84
CA LYS A 153 -30.37 -15.10 -18.92
C LYS A 153 -30.16 -16.40 -18.16
N ASN A 154 -28.92 -16.89 -18.14
CA ASN A 154 -28.51 -18.09 -17.42
C ASN A 154 -27.50 -17.70 -16.33
N PRO A 155 -27.57 -18.30 -15.13
CA PRO A 155 -26.56 -18.08 -14.11
C PRO A 155 -25.16 -18.42 -14.63
N LEU A 156 -24.17 -17.58 -14.28
CA LEU A 156 -22.78 -17.90 -14.58
C LEU A 156 -22.38 -19.21 -13.89
N GLY A 157 -21.91 -20.16 -14.69
CA GLY A 157 -21.32 -21.43 -14.28
C GLY A 157 -20.03 -21.61 -15.06
N ILE A 158 -18.93 -21.10 -14.51
CA ILE A 158 -17.62 -21.05 -15.19
C ILE A 158 -16.56 -21.58 -14.23
N GLY A 159 -15.59 -22.32 -14.75
CA GLY A 159 -14.48 -22.83 -13.96
C GLY A 159 -13.13 -22.49 -14.57
N SER A 160 -12.09 -22.64 -13.76
CA SER A 160 -10.68 -22.43 -14.10
C SER A 160 -10.39 -21.06 -14.72
N ILE A 161 -10.50 -20.00 -13.90
CA ILE A 161 -10.09 -18.63 -14.27
C ILE A 161 -8.91 -18.21 -13.37
N PRO A 162 -7.72 -17.87 -13.91
CA PRO A 162 -7.29 -18.09 -15.29
C PRO A 162 -7.25 -19.57 -15.67
N ASP A 163 -7.17 -19.86 -16.96
CA ASP A 163 -6.97 -21.22 -17.46
C ASP A 163 -5.56 -21.76 -17.11
N SER A 164 -5.26 -22.99 -17.54
CA SER A 164 -3.95 -23.64 -17.27
C SER A 164 -2.74 -22.92 -17.87
N HIS A 165 -2.96 -21.97 -18.78
CA HIS A 165 -1.92 -21.16 -19.42
C HIS A 165 -1.87 -19.73 -18.85
N GLY A 166 -2.66 -19.43 -17.83
CA GLY A 166 -2.73 -18.08 -17.24
C GLY A 166 -3.61 -17.11 -18.03
N HIS A 167 -4.37 -17.58 -19.02
CA HIS A 167 -5.24 -16.74 -19.82
C HIS A 167 -6.59 -16.50 -19.13
N ILE A 168 -7.07 -15.25 -19.22
CA ILE A 168 -8.40 -14.84 -18.77
C ILE A 168 -9.10 -14.24 -19.98
N ASP A 169 -10.21 -14.85 -20.41
CA ASP A 169 -11.06 -14.26 -21.45
C ASP A 169 -11.50 -12.85 -20.99
N PRO A 170 -11.39 -11.80 -21.83
CA PRO A 170 -11.74 -10.44 -21.45
C PRO A 170 -13.15 -10.29 -20.87
N SER A 171 -14.12 -11.10 -21.32
CA SER A 171 -15.49 -11.09 -20.79
C SER A 171 -15.58 -11.61 -19.35
N LEU A 172 -14.58 -12.38 -18.90
CA LEU A 172 -14.48 -12.94 -17.56
C LEU A 172 -13.64 -12.09 -16.61
N ARG A 173 -12.93 -11.06 -17.13
CA ARG A 173 -12.10 -10.18 -16.30
C ARG A 173 -12.88 -9.52 -15.16
N PRO A 174 -14.12 -9.01 -15.35
CA PRO A 174 -14.88 -8.44 -14.23
C PRO A 174 -15.23 -9.46 -13.14
N ILE A 175 -15.39 -10.74 -13.49
CA ILE A 175 -15.63 -11.82 -12.51
C ILE A 175 -14.37 -12.12 -11.73
N TRP A 176 -13.22 -12.19 -12.42
CA TRP A 176 -11.91 -12.33 -11.79
C TRP A 176 -11.62 -11.19 -10.82
N ASP A 177 -11.84 -9.95 -11.24
CA ASP A 177 -11.66 -8.76 -10.42
C ASP A 177 -12.60 -8.82 -9.18
N LEU A 178 -13.88 -9.13 -9.37
CA LEU A 178 -14.81 -9.32 -8.26
C LEU A 178 -14.34 -10.42 -7.29
N ALA A 179 -13.82 -11.53 -7.80
CA ALA A 179 -13.32 -12.61 -6.95
C ALA A 179 -12.01 -12.24 -6.24
N PHE A 180 -11.13 -11.46 -6.87
CA PHE A 180 -9.93 -10.91 -6.23
C PHE A 180 -10.32 -9.96 -5.09
N LEU A 181 -11.34 -9.12 -5.31
CA LEU A 181 -11.91 -8.24 -4.30
C LEU A 181 -12.47 -9.04 -3.12
N GLY A 182 -13.29 -10.06 -3.38
CA GLY A 182 -13.83 -10.96 -2.34
C GLY A 182 -12.72 -11.71 -1.59
N SER A 183 -11.76 -12.26 -2.33
CA SER A 183 -10.60 -12.99 -1.79
C SER A 183 -9.70 -12.09 -0.94
N SER A 184 -9.74 -10.78 -1.13
CA SER A 184 -8.97 -9.84 -0.29
C SER A 184 -9.35 -9.93 1.19
N TYR A 185 -10.57 -10.34 1.52
CA TYR A 185 -10.93 -10.68 2.91
C TYR A 185 -10.07 -11.82 3.45
N VAL A 186 -10.02 -12.94 2.71
CA VAL A 186 -9.28 -14.14 3.11
C VAL A 186 -7.78 -13.87 3.11
N MET A 187 -7.26 -13.18 2.09
CA MET A 187 -5.85 -12.79 2.00
C MET A 187 -5.45 -11.92 3.20
N TRP A 188 -6.29 -10.96 3.62
CA TRP A 188 -6.05 -10.20 4.86
C TRP A 188 -6.18 -11.09 6.11
N GLU A 189 -7.27 -11.85 6.25
CA GLU A 189 -7.58 -12.63 7.44
C GLU A 189 -6.49 -13.66 7.77
N LYS A 190 -5.96 -14.31 6.74
CA LYS A 190 -4.98 -15.41 6.88
C LYS A 190 -3.53 -14.92 6.87
N THR A 191 -3.29 -13.64 6.60
CA THR A 191 -1.93 -13.09 6.56
C THR A 191 -1.32 -13.03 7.96
N THR A 192 -0.15 -13.64 8.13
CA THR A 192 0.66 -13.59 9.35
C THR A 192 1.98 -12.86 9.10
N GLN A 193 2.87 -12.81 10.10
CA GLN A 193 4.21 -12.25 9.95
C GLN A 193 5.07 -12.99 8.92
N LEU A 194 4.74 -14.25 8.63
CA LEU A 194 5.53 -15.14 7.77
C LEU A 194 4.76 -15.67 6.55
N LEU A 195 3.43 -15.68 6.60
CA LEU A 195 2.57 -16.29 5.58
C LEU A 195 1.66 -15.25 4.95
N HIS A 196 1.63 -15.19 3.61
CA HIS A 196 0.62 -14.49 2.83
C HIS A 196 -0.03 -15.45 1.84
N TYR A 197 -1.18 -15.06 1.31
CA TYR A 197 -1.92 -15.80 0.30
C TYR A 197 -2.21 -14.87 -0.87
N TYR A 198 -2.30 -15.46 -2.06
CA TYR A 198 -2.75 -14.79 -3.28
C TYR A 198 -3.84 -15.64 -3.93
N LEU A 199 -4.79 -14.97 -4.59
CA LEU A 199 -5.75 -15.65 -5.46
C LEU A 199 -4.98 -16.19 -6.67
N ALA A 200 -4.90 -17.52 -6.78
CA ALA A 200 -4.23 -18.19 -7.89
C ALA A 200 -5.20 -18.50 -9.04
N GLN A 201 -6.36 -19.05 -8.70
CA GLN A 201 -7.36 -19.48 -9.66
C GLN A 201 -8.73 -19.60 -9.01
N LEU A 202 -9.77 -19.33 -9.78
CA LEU A 202 -11.15 -19.72 -9.48
C LEU A 202 -11.41 -21.07 -10.11
N SER A 203 -11.56 -22.10 -9.28
CA SER A 203 -11.88 -23.45 -9.74
C SER A 203 -13.29 -23.52 -10.33
N SER A 204 -14.25 -22.85 -9.69
CA SER A 204 -15.64 -22.76 -10.12
C SER A 204 -16.28 -21.49 -9.57
N VAL A 205 -17.18 -20.88 -10.34
CA VAL A 205 -18.03 -19.76 -9.94
C VAL A 205 -19.46 -20.12 -10.30
N LYS A 206 -20.38 -19.95 -9.33
CA LYS A 206 -21.81 -20.15 -9.54
C LYS A 206 -22.59 -18.93 -9.07
N GLN A 207 -23.24 -18.25 -10.00
CA GLN A 207 -24.16 -17.18 -9.66
C GLN A 207 -25.46 -17.76 -9.06
N TRP A 208 -25.94 -17.20 -7.95
CA TRP A 208 -27.20 -17.60 -7.33
C TRP A 208 -28.34 -16.68 -7.76
N SER A 209 -29.49 -17.26 -8.11
CA SER A 209 -30.71 -16.49 -8.38
C SER A 209 -31.29 -15.98 -7.07
N THR A 210 -31.37 -14.66 -6.94
CA THR A 210 -31.98 -14.01 -5.77
C THR A 210 -33.22 -13.25 -6.21
N THR A 211 -34.37 -13.52 -5.59
CA THR A 211 -35.62 -12.79 -5.81
C THR A 211 -35.55 -11.31 -5.38
N LYS A 212 -34.51 -10.92 -4.61
CA LYS A 212 -34.27 -9.54 -4.17
C LYS A 212 -32.78 -9.14 -4.23
N GLY A 213 -32.18 -9.13 -5.42
CA GLY A 213 -30.81 -8.62 -5.61
C GLY A 213 -29.70 -9.56 -5.10
N SER A 214 -28.66 -9.72 -5.90
CA SER A 214 -27.69 -10.81 -5.79
C SER A 214 -26.75 -10.65 -4.60
N LYS A 215 -26.61 -11.72 -3.79
CA LYS A 215 -25.40 -12.00 -3.02
C LYS A 215 -24.59 -13.01 -3.83
N ALA A 216 -23.31 -12.73 -4.06
CA ALA A 216 -22.35 -13.69 -4.59
C ALA A 216 -21.50 -14.21 -3.42
N GLU A 217 -21.34 -15.53 -3.33
CA GLU A 217 -20.44 -16.21 -2.40
C GLU A 217 -19.35 -16.87 -3.26
N VAL A 218 -18.08 -16.66 -2.90
CA VAL A 218 -16.90 -17.19 -3.60
C VAL A 218 -16.39 -18.41 -2.85
#